data_AF-A0A5N5J4M5-F1
#
_entry.id   AF-A0A5N5J4M5-F1
#
_cell.length_a   1.000
_cell.length_b   1.000
_cell.length_c   1.000
_cell.angle_alpha   90.00
_cell.angle_beta   90.00
_cell.angle_gamma   90.00
#
_symmetry.space_group_name_H-M   'P 1'
#
loop_
_entity.id
_entity.type
_entity.pdbx_description
1 polymer ?
#
loop_
_entity_poly.entity_id
_entity_poly.type
_entity_poly.pdbx_seq_one_letter_code
_entity_poly.pdbx_strand_id
1 'polypeptide(L)'
;MKIWNLTIINDSPVQAFQKLIYISTLVFGEASSFLLPWKCVFKVTDSQVEIAIRDNAQRLYFSKLKSVVKDIDVEQLVSLRQAQLSYRLSDELAEDLFRQHTRKLVEKNISAALDRLKSRTRTVQDVVKVVEELDKILAFNNKLISLKNHEDAASFACGVGPVSVSGGKYDSEREKDDLKLLYRAYVTDALSGGRMEEHKLAALNQLKNIFGLGKREAESITLDITSKVYRKRLSQGVSSGDLEFSDSKAAFLQNLCEELHFDPQKATEIHEGTDAPLFPEIYRQKLQQCAADGVLSDEDVKALTRLRVMLCIPQHTIDAAHSDICGSLFEKVHPNCIVDCGDRQGLRSVYTDLMGLCGVIAARLVSSIPKLKSKTSSLV
;
A
#
# COMPACT_ATOMS: atom_id res chain seq x y z
N MET A 1 1.39 24.35 -48.33
CA MET A 1 1.63 25.61 -47.59
C MET A 1 0.29 26.30 -47.32
N LYS A 2 -0.41 25.91 -46.24
CA LYS A 2 -1.67 26.55 -45.79
C LYS A 2 -1.83 26.28 -44.29
N ILE A 3 -1.28 27.16 -43.45
CA ILE A 3 -1.75 27.35 -42.06
C ILE A 3 -1.52 28.82 -41.71
N TRP A 4 -2.50 29.68 -41.98
CA TRP A 4 -2.63 30.99 -41.35
C TRP A 4 -4.09 31.17 -40.95
N ASN A 5 -4.45 30.56 -39.82
CA ASN A 5 -5.62 30.98 -39.03
C ASN A 5 -5.06 31.42 -37.67
N LEU A 6 -4.41 32.58 -37.66
CA LEU A 6 -4.14 33.33 -36.43
C LEU A 6 -5.37 34.21 -36.19
N THR A 7 -6.33 33.68 -35.44
CA THR A 7 -7.45 34.45 -34.91
C THR A 7 -6.88 35.42 -33.87
N ILE A 8 -6.61 36.66 -34.29
CA ILE A 8 -6.16 37.75 -33.42
C ILE A 8 -7.38 38.23 -32.63
N ILE A 9 -7.70 37.56 -31.52
CA ILE A 9 -8.75 38.02 -30.61
C ILE A 9 -8.19 37.94 -29.18
N ASN A 10 -7.96 39.12 -28.58
CA ASN A 10 -7.61 39.38 -27.18
C ASN A 10 -6.16 39.13 -26.70
N ASP A 11 -5.16 39.74 -27.33
CA ASP A 11 -3.81 39.84 -26.73
C ASP A 11 -3.51 41.29 -26.27
N SER A 12 -2.79 41.43 -25.16
CA SER A 12 -2.24 42.73 -24.75
C SER A 12 -1.25 43.25 -25.83
N PRO A 13 -1.08 44.58 -25.99
CA PRO A 13 -0.15 45.15 -26.98
C PRO A 13 1.28 44.58 -26.87
N VAL A 14 1.71 44.28 -25.65
CA VAL A 14 3.02 43.66 -25.35
C VAL A 14 3.12 42.25 -25.93
N GLN A 15 2.06 41.45 -25.80
CA GLN A 15 2.04 40.07 -26.28
C GLN A 15 1.97 39.99 -27.81
N ALA A 16 1.24 40.91 -28.44
CA ALA A 16 1.24 41.05 -29.90
C ALA A 16 2.64 41.40 -30.44
N PHE A 17 3.35 42.32 -29.77
CA PHE A 17 4.71 42.69 -30.13
C PHE A 17 5.70 41.53 -29.94
N GLN A 18 5.61 40.77 -28.85
CA GLN A 18 6.42 39.56 -28.63
C GLN A 18 6.22 38.51 -29.73
N LYS A 19 4.97 38.28 -30.17
CA LYS A 19 4.67 37.37 -31.28
C LYS A 19 5.27 37.85 -32.59
N LEU A 20 5.22 39.16 -32.86
CA LEU A 20 5.81 39.76 -34.05
C LEU A 20 7.33 39.57 -34.08
N ILE A 21 8.01 39.79 -32.94
CA ILE A 21 9.44 39.50 -32.79
C ILE A 21 9.71 38.03 -33.14
N TYR A 22 8.99 37.11 -32.49
CA TYR A 22 9.20 35.68 -32.70
C TYR A 22 9.01 35.23 -34.16
N ILE A 23 7.92 35.66 -34.81
CA ILE A 23 7.66 35.35 -36.23
C ILE A 23 8.76 35.93 -37.11
N SER A 24 9.19 37.16 -36.85
CA SER A 24 10.25 37.81 -37.62
C SER A 24 11.57 37.04 -37.51
N THR A 25 11.95 36.61 -36.30
CA THR A 25 13.15 35.78 -36.10
C THR A 25 13.04 34.41 -36.76
N LEU A 26 11.86 33.80 -36.78
CA LEU A 26 11.63 32.49 -37.39
C LEU A 26 11.71 32.54 -38.93
N VAL A 27 11.18 33.61 -39.54
CA VAL A 27 11.18 33.81 -41.00
C VAL A 27 12.51 34.35 -41.52
N PHE A 28 13.10 35.34 -40.83
CA PHE A 28 14.27 36.07 -41.32
C PHE A 28 15.60 35.62 -40.66
N GLY A 29 15.55 34.76 -39.65
CA GLY A 29 16.74 34.25 -38.95
C GLY A 29 17.33 35.22 -37.93
N GLU A 30 18.48 34.85 -37.35
CA GLU A 30 19.18 35.64 -36.32
C GLU A 30 19.88 36.88 -36.88
N ALA A 31 20.18 36.89 -38.18
CA ALA A 31 20.91 37.95 -38.86
C ALA A 31 20.01 39.12 -39.32
N SER A 32 18.77 39.21 -38.84
CA SER A 32 17.83 40.21 -39.37
C SER A 32 18.16 41.61 -38.86
N SER A 33 18.88 42.37 -39.69
CA SER A 33 19.08 43.83 -39.57
C SER A 33 17.79 44.62 -39.34
N PHE A 34 16.63 44.03 -39.63
CA PHE A 34 15.28 44.56 -39.39
C PHE A 34 14.89 44.69 -37.91
N LEU A 35 15.54 43.96 -36.99
CA LEU A 35 15.32 44.15 -35.54
C LEU A 35 16.08 45.37 -35.00
N LEU A 36 17.11 45.87 -35.70
CA LEU A 36 17.89 47.05 -35.26
C LEU A 36 17.01 48.31 -35.17
N PRO A 37 16.17 48.65 -36.19
CA PRO A 37 15.20 49.73 -36.05
C PRO A 37 14.30 49.58 -34.83
N TRP A 38 13.85 48.37 -34.50
CA TRP A 38 12.98 48.15 -33.34
C TRP A 38 13.72 48.28 -32.01
N LYS A 39 14.98 47.81 -31.93
CA LYS A 39 15.85 48.05 -30.78
C LYS A 39 16.07 49.55 -30.54
N CYS A 40 16.28 50.33 -31.61
CA CYS A 40 16.47 51.77 -31.51
C CYS A 40 15.19 52.54 -31.16
N VAL A 41 14.05 52.19 -31.78
CA VAL A 41 12.77 52.91 -31.61
C VAL A 41 12.06 52.55 -30.31
N PHE A 42 12.03 51.25 -29.97
CA PHE A 42 11.31 50.76 -28.79
C PHE A 42 12.22 50.52 -27.57
N LYS A 43 13.53 50.78 -27.69
CA LYS A 43 14.53 50.55 -26.63
C LYS A 43 14.51 49.11 -26.08
N VAL A 44 14.25 48.14 -26.95
CA VAL A 44 14.17 46.71 -26.58
C VAL A 44 15.58 46.15 -26.47
N THR A 45 15.88 45.47 -25.37
CA THR A 45 17.18 44.81 -25.15
C THR A 45 17.24 43.44 -25.80
N ASP A 46 18.45 42.94 -26.06
CA ASP A 46 18.66 41.59 -26.62
C ASP A 46 18.06 40.51 -25.71
N SER A 47 18.20 40.68 -24.39
CA SER A 47 17.57 39.79 -23.40
C SER A 47 16.05 39.75 -23.50
N GLN A 48 15.38 40.88 -23.80
CA GLN A 48 13.93 40.92 -23.98
C GLN A 48 13.50 40.23 -25.28
N VAL A 49 14.30 40.32 -26.34
CA VAL A 49 14.07 39.59 -27.60
C VAL A 49 14.20 38.08 -27.37
N GLU A 50 15.24 37.65 -26.67
CA GLU A 50 15.45 36.23 -26.32
C GLU A 50 14.30 35.67 -25.46
N ILE A 51 13.86 36.41 -24.44
CA ILE A 51 12.71 36.04 -23.62
C ILE A 51 11.44 35.93 -24.48
N ALA A 52 11.20 36.89 -25.39
CA ALA A 52 10.05 36.85 -26.28
C ALA A 52 10.07 35.64 -27.20
N ILE A 53 11.23 35.27 -27.74
CA ILE A 53 11.38 34.08 -28.58
C ILE A 53 11.10 32.82 -27.77
N ARG A 54 11.78 32.68 -26.62
CA ARG A 54 11.67 31.53 -25.73
C ARG A 54 10.23 31.30 -25.27
N ASP A 55 9.57 32.34 -24.76
CA ASP A 55 8.22 32.22 -24.20
C ASP A 55 7.18 31.84 -25.29
N ASN A 56 7.33 32.37 -26.51
CA ASN A 56 6.45 32.00 -27.63
C ASN A 56 6.71 30.57 -28.11
N ALA A 57 7.98 30.15 -28.23
CA ALA A 57 8.33 28.78 -28.57
C ALA A 57 7.78 27.77 -27.54
N GLN A 58 7.95 28.07 -26.24
CA GLN A 58 7.39 27.27 -25.15
C GLN A 58 5.87 27.15 -25.22
N ARG A 59 5.15 28.25 -25.48
CA ARG A 59 3.68 28.25 -25.60
C ARG A 59 3.20 27.39 -26.77
N LEU A 60 3.85 27.50 -27.93
CA LEU A 60 3.50 26.70 -29.12
C LEU A 60 3.77 25.22 -28.88
N TYR A 61 4.95 24.90 -28.34
CA TYR A 61 5.32 23.52 -28.00
C TYR A 61 4.36 22.92 -26.97
N PHE A 62 4.02 23.66 -25.91
CA PHE A 62 3.07 23.22 -24.89
C PHE A 62 1.65 23.00 -25.46
N SER A 63 1.21 23.83 -26.40
CA SER A 63 -0.05 23.64 -27.12
C SER A 63 -0.05 22.33 -27.92
N LYS A 64 1.05 22.05 -28.62
CA LYS A 64 1.24 20.80 -29.37
C LYS A 64 1.28 19.58 -28.42
N LEU A 65 2.00 19.65 -27.31
CA LEU A 65 2.04 18.59 -26.29
C LEU A 65 0.64 18.19 -25.80
N LYS A 66 -0.21 19.17 -25.49
CA LYS A 66 -1.60 18.90 -25.03
C LYS A 66 -2.42 18.08 -26.03
N SER A 67 -2.16 18.21 -27.32
CA SER A 67 -2.86 17.44 -28.36
C SER A 67 -2.39 16.00 -28.49
N VAL A 68 -1.15 15.71 -28.10
CA VAL A 68 -0.46 14.46 -28.39
C VAL A 68 -0.47 13.46 -27.23
N VAL A 69 -0.29 13.93 -26.00
CA VAL A 69 0.17 13.08 -24.89
C VAL A 69 -0.89 12.13 -24.31
N LYS A 70 -2.16 12.21 -24.74
CA LYS A 70 -3.17 11.20 -24.34
C LYS A 70 -2.87 9.82 -24.92
N ASP A 71 -2.39 9.77 -26.16
CA ASP A 71 -2.06 8.53 -26.88
C ASP A 71 -0.67 8.67 -27.50
N ILE A 72 0.36 8.52 -26.67
CA ILE A 72 1.76 8.67 -27.12
C ILE A 72 2.09 7.53 -28.08
N ASP A 73 2.50 7.85 -29.28
CA ASP A 73 3.01 6.89 -30.27
C ASP A 73 4.31 7.40 -30.89
N VAL A 74 5.05 6.51 -31.55
CA VAL A 74 6.34 6.80 -32.22
C VAL A 74 6.19 7.99 -33.16
N GLU A 75 5.19 7.98 -34.04
CA GLU A 75 4.93 9.05 -34.99
C GLU A 75 4.69 10.40 -34.30
N GLN A 76 4.00 10.37 -33.16
CA GLN A 76 3.68 11.56 -32.40
C GLN A 76 4.91 12.13 -31.69
N LEU A 77 5.80 11.27 -31.16
CA LEU A 77 7.06 11.70 -30.56
C LEU A 77 8.02 12.30 -31.60
N VAL A 78 8.08 11.73 -32.80
CA VAL A 78 8.83 12.29 -33.93
C VAL A 78 8.24 13.62 -34.37
N SER A 79 6.91 13.73 -34.47
CA SER A 79 6.22 15.00 -34.78
C SER A 79 6.50 16.07 -33.73
N LEU A 80 6.58 15.70 -32.44
CA LEU A 80 6.96 16.61 -31.36
C LEU A 80 8.42 17.07 -31.50
N ARG A 81 9.35 16.17 -31.83
CA ARG A 81 10.75 16.54 -32.10
C ARG A 81 10.88 17.50 -33.28
N GLN A 82 10.18 17.23 -34.37
CA GLN A 82 10.13 18.12 -35.54
C GLN A 82 9.53 19.48 -35.20
N ALA A 83 8.43 19.50 -34.42
CA ALA A 83 7.83 20.74 -33.96
C ALA A 83 8.79 21.54 -33.08
N GLN A 84 9.49 20.89 -32.15
CA GLN A 84 10.49 21.51 -31.29
C GLN A 84 11.58 22.22 -32.11
N LEU A 85 12.16 21.52 -33.11
CA LEU A 85 13.17 22.08 -34.00
C LEU A 85 12.61 23.24 -34.83
N SER A 86 11.37 23.12 -35.32
CA SER A 86 10.70 24.19 -36.07
C SER A 86 10.47 25.45 -35.23
N TYR A 87 10.26 25.29 -33.92
CA TYR A 87 10.05 26.39 -32.98
C TYR A 87 11.36 26.94 -32.39
N ARG A 88 12.51 26.34 -32.73
CA ARG A 88 13.83 26.67 -32.15
C ARG A 88 13.85 26.63 -30.62
N LEU A 89 13.12 25.68 -30.04
CA LEU A 89 13.13 25.47 -28.59
C LEU A 89 14.33 24.59 -28.21
N SER A 90 15.08 25.00 -27.18
CA SER A 90 16.21 24.21 -26.68
C SER A 90 15.77 22.84 -26.14
N ASP A 91 16.66 21.86 -26.23
CA ASP A 91 16.42 20.48 -25.78
C ASP A 91 16.08 20.43 -24.29
N GLU A 92 16.78 21.21 -23.46
CA GLU A 92 16.54 21.33 -22.01
C GLU A 92 15.11 21.80 -21.70
N LEU A 93 14.66 22.87 -22.36
CA LEU A 93 13.32 23.42 -22.13
C LEU A 93 12.23 22.50 -22.68
N ALA A 94 12.49 21.83 -23.80
CA ALA A 94 11.55 20.86 -24.38
C ALA A 94 11.39 19.63 -23.47
N GLU A 95 12.49 19.14 -22.90
CA GLU A 95 12.51 18.06 -21.92
C GLU A 95 11.73 18.44 -20.66
N ASP A 96 12.00 19.61 -20.09
CA ASP A 96 11.29 20.08 -18.89
C ASP A 96 9.78 20.21 -19.12
N LEU A 97 9.38 20.78 -20.26
CA LEU A 97 7.96 20.90 -20.62
C LEU A 97 7.30 19.53 -20.84
N PHE A 98 8.00 18.57 -21.44
CA PHE A 98 7.50 17.21 -21.62
C PHE A 98 7.32 16.50 -20.28
N ARG A 99 8.32 16.56 -19.40
CA ARG A 99 8.27 16.00 -18.04
C ARG A 99 7.16 16.64 -17.21
N GLN A 100 7.00 17.97 -17.28
CA GLN A 100 5.94 18.67 -16.56
C GLN A 100 4.55 18.26 -17.08
N HIS A 101 4.39 18.07 -18.38
CA HIS A 101 3.10 17.71 -18.96
C HIS A 101 2.69 16.27 -18.64
N THR A 102 3.62 15.32 -18.77
CA THR A 102 3.40 13.90 -18.39
C THR A 102 3.11 13.78 -16.90
N ARG A 103 3.82 14.54 -16.05
CA ARG A 103 3.52 14.64 -14.61
C ARG A 103 2.07 15.10 -14.37
N LYS A 104 1.64 16.22 -14.98
CA LYS A 104 0.27 16.74 -14.83
C LYS A 104 -0.81 15.75 -15.26
N LEU A 105 -0.53 14.91 -16.27
CA LEU A 105 -1.46 13.86 -16.69
C LEU A 105 -1.62 12.80 -15.60
N VAL A 106 -0.51 12.34 -15.02
CA VAL A 106 -0.51 11.38 -13.91
C VAL A 106 -1.18 11.98 -12.66
N GLU A 107 -0.87 13.23 -12.32
CA GLU A 107 -1.50 13.94 -11.19
C GLU A 107 -3.02 14.06 -11.30
N LYS A 108 -3.55 14.16 -12.53
CA LYS A 108 -4.99 14.15 -12.78
C LYS A 108 -5.61 12.80 -12.45
N ASN A 109 -4.97 11.70 -12.85
CA ASN A 109 -5.43 10.35 -12.52
C ASN A 109 -5.33 10.08 -11.01
N ILE A 110 -4.25 10.55 -10.37
CA ILE A 110 -4.09 10.50 -8.90
C ILE A 110 -5.21 11.27 -8.20
N SER A 111 -5.52 12.50 -8.64
CA SER A 111 -6.62 13.28 -8.07
C SER A 111 -7.95 12.53 -8.20
N ALA A 112 -8.24 11.96 -9.38
CA ALA A 112 -9.45 11.17 -9.60
C ALA A 112 -9.51 9.91 -8.72
N ALA A 113 -8.38 9.25 -8.49
CA ALA A 113 -8.29 8.10 -7.58
C ALA A 113 -8.51 8.52 -6.12
N LEU A 114 -7.93 9.63 -5.68
CA LEU A 114 -8.09 10.16 -4.33
C LEU A 114 -9.52 10.59 -4.04
N ASP A 115 -10.19 11.27 -4.98
CA ASP A 115 -11.58 11.70 -4.83
C ASP A 115 -12.51 10.51 -4.57
N ARG A 116 -12.25 9.38 -5.24
CA ARG A 116 -12.97 8.12 -5.02
C ARG A 116 -12.62 7.50 -3.67
N LEU A 117 -11.33 7.44 -3.34
CA LEU A 117 -10.85 6.79 -2.12
C LEU A 117 -11.28 7.51 -0.84
N LYS A 118 -11.31 8.85 -0.87
CA LYS A 118 -11.71 9.72 0.25
C LYS A 118 -13.21 9.97 0.31
N SER A 119 -13.98 9.47 -0.65
CA SER A 119 -15.43 9.65 -0.66
C SER A 119 -16.08 9.01 0.58
N ARG A 120 -17.07 9.70 1.16
CA ARG A 120 -17.74 9.30 2.41
C ARG A 120 -18.57 8.02 2.27
N THR A 121 -18.83 7.58 1.04
CA THR A 121 -19.66 6.43 0.67
C THR A 121 -18.81 5.35 -0.01
N ARG A 122 -17.67 5.00 0.59
CA ARG A 122 -16.74 4.02 0.03
C ARG A 122 -17.38 2.63 -0.08
N THR A 123 -17.57 2.16 -1.30
CA THR A 123 -17.97 0.78 -1.60
C THR A 123 -16.76 -0.07 -2.02
N VAL A 124 -16.90 -1.40 -1.98
CA VAL A 124 -15.88 -2.32 -2.51
C VAL A 124 -15.59 -2.03 -4.00
N GLN A 125 -16.61 -1.62 -4.74
CA GLN A 125 -16.49 -1.24 -6.15
C GLN A 125 -15.65 0.03 -6.36
N ASP A 126 -15.58 0.92 -5.38
CA ASP A 126 -14.75 2.13 -5.48
C ASP A 126 -13.27 1.81 -5.33
N VAL A 127 -12.91 0.79 -4.55
CA VAL A 127 -11.51 0.33 -4.43
C VAL A 127 -11.03 -0.26 -5.76
N VAL A 128 -11.87 -1.04 -6.44
CA VAL A 128 -11.56 -1.58 -7.78
C VAL A 128 -11.31 -0.43 -8.77
N LYS A 129 -12.19 0.59 -8.78
CA LYS A 129 -12.00 1.77 -9.65
C LYS A 129 -10.75 2.58 -9.31
N VAL A 130 -10.36 2.65 -8.04
CA VAL A 130 -9.09 3.28 -7.63
C VAL A 130 -7.91 2.53 -8.24
N VAL A 131 -7.91 1.20 -8.16
CA VAL A 131 -6.87 0.34 -8.74
C VAL A 131 -6.84 0.47 -10.27
N GLU A 132 -7.99 0.53 -10.93
CA GLU A 132 -8.06 0.78 -12.39
C GLU A 132 -7.39 2.11 -12.79
N GLU A 133 -7.57 3.19 -12.02
CA GLU A 133 -6.88 4.46 -12.28
C GLU A 133 -5.36 4.35 -12.06
N LEU A 134 -4.91 3.57 -11.09
CA LEU A 134 -3.49 3.29 -10.85
C LEU A 134 -2.89 2.41 -11.96
N ASP A 135 -3.63 1.43 -12.45
CA ASP A 135 -3.20 0.57 -13.56
C ASP A 135 -3.09 1.37 -14.87
N LYS A 136 -3.94 2.39 -15.09
CA LYS A 136 -3.77 3.34 -16.21
C LYS A 136 -2.45 4.12 -16.10
N ILE A 137 -2.08 4.57 -14.89
CA ILE A 137 -0.81 5.26 -14.65
C ILE A 137 0.36 4.34 -14.95
N LEU A 138 0.29 3.08 -14.49
CA LEU A 138 1.31 2.07 -14.73
C LEU A 138 1.45 1.73 -16.22
N ALA A 139 0.33 1.50 -16.92
CA ALA A 139 0.34 1.23 -18.35
C ALA A 139 0.96 2.39 -19.14
N PHE A 140 0.63 3.63 -18.79
CA PHE A 140 1.22 4.82 -19.39
C PHE A 140 2.73 4.92 -19.12
N ASN A 141 3.17 4.67 -17.89
CA ASN A 141 4.58 4.68 -17.52
C ASN A 141 5.37 3.58 -18.24
N ASN A 142 4.82 2.37 -18.34
CA ASN A 142 5.42 1.27 -19.09
C ASN A 142 5.58 1.62 -20.57
N LYS A 143 4.57 2.26 -21.17
CA LYS A 143 4.66 2.74 -22.55
C LYS A 143 5.83 3.72 -22.74
N LEU A 144 6.00 4.68 -21.82
CA LEU A 144 7.11 5.63 -21.86
C LEU A 144 8.48 4.96 -21.67
N ILE A 145 8.58 3.96 -20.79
CA ILE A 145 9.81 3.18 -20.61
C ILE A 145 10.16 2.41 -21.89
N SER A 146 9.18 1.74 -22.50
CA SER A 146 9.38 1.02 -23.77
C SER A 146 9.83 1.96 -24.89
N LEU A 147 9.22 3.15 -24.99
CA LEU A 147 9.60 4.16 -25.98
C LEU A 147 11.02 4.72 -25.74
N LYS A 148 11.43 4.87 -24.48
CA LYS A 148 12.79 5.29 -24.15
C LYS A 148 13.84 4.26 -24.57
N ASN A 149 13.51 2.98 -24.52
CA ASN A 149 14.39 1.88 -24.88
C ASN A 149 14.29 1.45 -26.35
N HIS A 150 13.52 2.19 -27.16
CA HIS A 150 13.32 1.89 -28.59
C HIS A 150 14.58 2.23 -29.41
N GLU A 151 14.78 1.54 -30.54
CA GLU A 151 15.94 1.78 -31.43
C GLU A 151 15.98 3.23 -31.93
N ASP A 152 14.80 3.76 -32.30
CA ASP A 152 14.63 5.14 -32.75
C ASP A 152 14.60 6.20 -31.63
N ALA A 153 14.95 5.86 -30.38
CA ALA A 153 14.84 6.79 -29.24
C ALA A 153 15.59 8.12 -29.45
N ALA A 154 16.67 8.13 -30.23
CA ALA A 154 17.41 9.34 -30.58
C ALA A 154 16.60 10.34 -31.44
N SER A 155 15.57 9.87 -32.14
CA SER A 155 14.70 10.69 -32.99
C SER A 155 13.48 11.26 -32.25
N PHE A 156 13.25 10.82 -31.01
CA PHE A 156 12.06 11.18 -30.24
C PHE A 156 12.20 12.55 -29.57
N ALA A 157 11.08 13.08 -29.11
CA ALA A 157 11.05 14.30 -28.31
C ALA A 157 11.93 14.14 -27.05
N CYS A 158 12.63 15.21 -26.67
CA CYS A 158 13.43 15.21 -25.45
C CYS A 158 12.54 15.00 -24.21
N GLY A 159 13.06 14.29 -23.21
CA GLY A 159 12.36 14.02 -21.95
C GLY A 159 11.48 12.77 -21.91
N VAL A 160 11.49 11.92 -22.95
CA VAL A 160 10.83 10.61 -22.92
C VAL A 160 11.50 9.71 -21.88
N GLY A 161 10.71 9.25 -20.91
CA GLY A 161 11.20 8.39 -19.84
C GLY A 161 10.16 8.15 -18.74
N PRO A 162 10.57 7.44 -17.67
CA PRO A 162 9.67 7.12 -16.57
C PRO A 162 9.17 8.39 -15.89
N VAL A 163 7.89 8.38 -15.50
CA VAL A 163 7.23 9.52 -14.88
C VAL A 163 7.48 9.52 -13.38
N SER A 164 7.69 10.71 -12.82
CA SER A 164 7.69 10.94 -11.38
C SER A 164 6.85 12.17 -11.04
N VAL A 165 6.08 12.07 -9.97
CA VAL A 165 5.26 13.17 -9.43
C VAL A 165 6.07 14.16 -8.57
N SER A 166 7.33 13.84 -8.27
CA SER A 166 8.24 14.72 -7.52
C SER A 166 8.44 16.06 -8.24
N GLY A 167 8.50 17.14 -7.46
CA GLY A 167 8.52 18.52 -7.96
C GLY A 167 7.19 18.98 -8.57
N GLY A 168 6.08 18.29 -8.28
CA GLY A 168 4.73 18.60 -8.74
C GLY A 168 3.77 18.99 -7.60
N LYS A 169 2.47 18.78 -7.83
CA LYS A 169 1.41 19.03 -6.84
C LYS A 169 1.58 18.18 -5.57
N TYR A 170 2.15 16.97 -5.71
CA TYR A 170 2.27 16.00 -4.62
C TYR A 170 3.64 15.96 -3.94
N ASP A 171 4.39 17.06 -4.01
CA ASP A 171 5.77 17.09 -3.48
C ASP A 171 5.84 17.42 -1.97
N SER A 172 4.81 18.08 -1.43
CA SER A 172 4.72 18.37 0.01
C SER A 172 4.32 17.15 0.84
N GLU A 173 4.74 17.14 2.10
CA GLU A 173 4.53 16.02 3.02
C GLU A 173 3.05 15.63 3.18
N ARG A 174 2.13 16.61 3.22
CA ARG A 174 0.69 16.34 3.33
C ARG A 174 0.16 15.57 2.13
N GLU A 175 0.60 15.93 0.94
CA GLU A 175 0.20 15.27 -0.30
C GLU A 175 0.91 13.94 -0.50
N LYS A 176 2.10 13.74 0.08
CA LYS A 176 2.74 12.42 0.15
C LYS A 176 1.92 11.44 0.99
N ASP A 177 1.26 11.89 2.06
CA ASP A 177 0.36 11.02 2.83
C ASP A 177 -0.83 10.51 1.99
N ASP A 178 -1.31 11.31 1.05
CA ASP A 178 -2.32 10.88 0.07
C ASP A 178 -1.78 9.81 -0.89
N LEU A 179 -0.53 9.94 -1.33
CA LEU A 179 0.13 8.92 -2.14
C LEU A 179 0.37 7.63 -1.35
N LYS A 180 0.73 7.73 -0.07
CA LYS A 180 0.86 6.58 0.84
C LYS A 180 -0.49 5.86 1.00
N LEU A 181 -1.60 6.60 1.06
CA LEU A 181 -2.94 6.03 1.12
C LEU A 181 -3.31 5.25 -0.15
N LEU A 182 -3.00 5.79 -1.33
CA LEU A 182 -3.19 5.08 -2.61
C LEU A 182 -2.30 3.84 -2.72
N TYR A 183 -1.04 3.95 -2.32
CA TYR A 183 -0.10 2.82 -2.29
C TYR A 183 -0.62 1.72 -1.36
N ARG A 184 -1.10 2.07 -0.17
CA ARG A 184 -1.75 1.15 0.78
C ARG A 184 -2.98 0.47 0.17
N ALA A 185 -3.82 1.20 -0.56
CA ALA A 185 -4.98 0.64 -1.24
C ALA A 185 -4.57 -0.38 -2.31
N TYR A 186 -3.54 -0.08 -3.10
CA TYR A 186 -3.03 -0.99 -4.13
C TYR A 186 -2.40 -2.27 -3.54
N VAL A 187 -1.61 -2.16 -2.47
CA VAL A 187 -1.06 -3.34 -1.77
C VAL A 187 -2.19 -4.21 -1.21
N THR A 188 -3.24 -3.59 -0.65
CA THR A 188 -4.39 -4.31 -0.12
C THR A 188 -5.14 -5.06 -1.22
N ASP A 189 -5.31 -4.44 -2.40
CA ASP A 189 -5.90 -5.08 -3.58
C ASP A 189 -5.03 -6.24 -4.10
N ALA A 190 -3.72 -6.02 -4.22
CA ALA A 190 -2.77 -7.03 -4.68
C ALA A 190 -2.80 -8.30 -3.82
N LEU A 191 -3.10 -8.16 -2.53
CA LEU A 191 -3.23 -9.26 -1.57
C LEU A 191 -4.67 -9.74 -1.35
N SER A 192 -5.66 -9.21 -2.07
CA SER A 192 -7.07 -9.57 -1.87
C SER A 192 -7.38 -11.01 -2.29
N GLY A 193 -6.69 -11.54 -3.31
CA GLY A 193 -6.67 -12.97 -3.66
C GLY A 193 -5.89 -13.83 -2.66
N GLY A 194 -5.27 -13.19 -1.68
CA GLY A 194 -4.50 -13.79 -0.59
C GLY A 194 -3.09 -14.26 -0.98
N ARG A 195 -2.70 -14.14 -2.24
CA ARG A 195 -1.31 -14.30 -2.70
C ARG A 195 -0.83 -13.00 -3.31
N MET A 196 0.47 -12.77 -3.31
CA MET A 196 1.11 -11.65 -3.98
C MET A 196 1.62 -12.12 -5.35
N GLU A 197 1.06 -11.58 -6.42
CA GLU A 197 1.45 -11.96 -7.79
C GLU A 197 2.69 -11.19 -8.26
N GLU A 198 3.56 -11.83 -9.04
CA GLU A 198 4.84 -11.24 -9.46
C GLU A 198 4.67 -9.94 -10.26
N HIS A 199 3.66 -9.88 -11.14
CA HIS A 199 3.37 -8.66 -11.90
C HIS A 199 2.86 -7.52 -11.00
N LYS A 200 2.16 -7.84 -9.89
CA LYS A 200 1.73 -6.85 -8.89
C LYS A 200 2.92 -6.35 -8.07
N LEU A 201 3.93 -7.19 -7.80
CA LEU A 201 5.19 -6.74 -7.18
C LEU A 201 5.95 -5.76 -8.07
N ALA A 202 6.07 -6.06 -9.36
CA ALA A 202 6.68 -5.16 -10.32
C ALA A 202 5.92 -3.82 -10.38
N ALA A 203 4.59 -3.87 -10.43
CA ALA A 203 3.70 -2.71 -10.38
C ALA A 203 3.89 -1.88 -9.10
N LEU A 204 3.98 -2.50 -7.92
CA LEU A 204 4.24 -1.82 -6.65
C LEU A 204 5.58 -1.09 -6.66
N ASN A 205 6.64 -1.71 -7.18
CA ASN A 205 7.94 -1.05 -7.29
C ASN A 205 7.90 0.14 -8.24
N GLN A 206 7.15 0.04 -9.34
CA GLN A 206 6.93 1.17 -10.26
C GLN A 206 6.11 2.28 -9.60
N LEU A 207 5.00 1.97 -8.93
CA LEU A 207 4.18 2.96 -8.21
C LEU A 207 5.00 3.68 -7.15
N LYS A 208 5.83 2.97 -6.39
CA LYS A 208 6.77 3.55 -5.43
C LYS A 208 7.66 4.61 -6.09
N ASN A 209 8.23 4.31 -7.26
CA ASN A 209 9.09 5.23 -7.99
C ASN A 209 8.31 6.42 -8.58
N ILE A 210 7.12 6.17 -9.14
CA ILE A 210 6.25 7.22 -9.71
C ILE A 210 5.84 8.20 -8.61
N PHE A 211 5.45 7.70 -7.44
CA PHE A 211 5.04 8.48 -6.28
C PHE A 211 6.21 9.13 -5.55
N GLY A 212 7.46 8.70 -5.81
CA GLY A 212 8.64 9.19 -5.10
C GLY A 212 8.66 8.79 -3.63
N LEU A 213 8.06 7.65 -3.27
CA LEU A 213 8.05 7.16 -1.89
C LEU A 213 9.43 6.65 -1.47
N GLY A 214 9.83 6.97 -0.23
CA GLY A 214 11.06 6.45 0.33
C GLY A 214 11.01 4.92 0.48
N LYS A 215 12.14 4.25 0.28
CA LYS A 215 12.25 2.77 0.41
C LYS A 215 11.66 2.26 1.73
N ARG A 216 12.08 2.87 2.85
CA ARG A 216 11.62 2.51 4.20
C ARG A 216 10.11 2.70 4.40
N GLU A 217 9.55 3.78 3.84
CA GLU A 217 8.13 4.08 3.99
C GLU A 217 7.26 3.08 3.23
N ALA A 218 7.63 2.79 1.98
CA ALA A 218 6.94 1.81 1.15
C ALA A 218 7.04 0.40 1.75
N GLU A 219 8.23 0.00 2.22
CA GLU A 219 8.44 -1.29 2.91
C GLU A 219 7.62 -1.40 4.19
N SER A 220 7.52 -0.33 4.99
CA SER A 220 6.70 -0.30 6.20
C SER A 220 5.21 -0.51 5.90
N ILE A 221 4.68 0.15 4.86
CA ILE A 221 3.28 -0.02 4.44
C ILE A 221 3.03 -1.45 3.95
N THR A 222 3.91 -1.97 3.08
CA THR A 222 3.80 -3.33 2.56
C THR A 222 3.88 -4.36 3.69
N LEU A 223 4.78 -4.17 4.65
CA LEU A 223 4.95 -5.06 5.80
C LEU A 223 3.72 -5.04 6.72
N ASP A 224 3.15 -3.87 7.05
CA ASP A 224 1.94 -3.78 7.89
C ASP A 224 0.77 -4.56 7.29
N ILE A 225 0.54 -4.42 5.99
CA ILE A 225 -0.57 -5.09 5.29
C ILE A 225 -0.30 -6.58 5.15
N THR A 226 0.91 -6.94 4.70
CA THR A 226 1.27 -8.35 4.48
C THR A 226 1.27 -9.13 5.80
N SER A 227 1.72 -8.51 6.91
CA SER A 227 1.65 -9.11 8.25
C SER A 227 0.21 -9.40 8.68
N LYS A 228 -0.74 -8.51 8.37
CA LYS A 228 -2.17 -8.71 8.67
C LYS A 228 -2.76 -9.85 7.84
N VAL A 229 -2.44 -9.90 6.54
CA VAL A 229 -2.88 -10.97 5.64
C VAL A 229 -2.27 -12.31 6.06
N TYR A 230 -0.98 -12.32 6.42
CA TYR A 230 -0.26 -13.48 6.95
C TYR A 230 -0.94 -14.04 8.20
N ARG A 231 -1.17 -13.18 9.22
CA ARG A 231 -1.87 -13.57 10.46
C ARG A 231 -3.23 -14.18 10.17
N LYS A 232 -4.00 -13.59 9.25
CA LYS A 232 -5.33 -14.07 8.86
C LYS A 232 -5.28 -15.41 8.12
N ARG A 233 -4.38 -15.57 7.15
CA ARG A 233 -4.19 -16.81 6.38
C ARG A 233 -3.77 -17.96 7.31
N LEU A 234 -2.85 -17.69 8.23
CA LEU A 234 -2.35 -18.68 9.17
C LEU A 234 -3.43 -19.11 10.18
N SER A 235 -4.19 -18.16 10.75
CA SER A 235 -5.31 -18.51 11.65
C SER A 235 -6.41 -19.29 10.94
N GLN A 236 -6.68 -18.96 9.66
CA GLN A 236 -7.60 -19.71 8.82
C GLN A 236 -7.10 -21.13 8.56
N GLY A 237 -5.84 -21.31 8.15
CA GLY A 237 -5.26 -22.63 7.90
C GLY A 237 -5.19 -23.55 9.12
N VAL A 238 -5.06 -22.97 10.33
CA VAL A 238 -5.21 -23.72 11.59
C VAL A 238 -6.66 -24.11 11.84
N SER A 239 -7.61 -23.22 11.58
CA SER A 239 -9.03 -23.45 11.86
C SER A 239 -9.70 -24.41 10.87
N SER A 240 -9.28 -24.39 9.59
CA SER A 240 -9.76 -25.30 8.54
C SER A 240 -9.14 -26.70 8.62
N GLY A 241 -8.03 -26.84 9.35
CA GLY A 241 -7.24 -28.08 9.41
C GLY A 241 -6.24 -28.22 8.27
N ASP A 242 -6.14 -27.27 7.34
CA ASP A 242 -5.17 -27.30 6.23
C ASP A 242 -3.72 -27.44 6.71
N LEU A 243 -3.41 -26.84 7.86
CA LEU A 243 -2.09 -26.98 8.50
C LEU A 243 -1.82 -28.44 8.94
N GLU A 244 -2.85 -29.17 9.38
CA GLU A 244 -2.73 -30.56 9.80
C GLU A 244 -2.65 -31.54 8.63
N PHE A 245 -3.26 -31.20 7.49
CA PHE A 245 -3.23 -32.00 6.26
C PHE A 245 -1.97 -31.77 5.42
N SER A 246 -1.22 -30.72 5.69
CA SER A 246 0.05 -30.44 5.00
C SER A 246 1.14 -31.45 5.40
N ASP A 247 2.08 -31.72 4.48
CA ASP A 247 3.20 -32.65 4.70
C ASP A 247 4.01 -32.32 5.96
N SER A 248 4.13 -31.03 6.29
CA SER A 248 4.68 -30.58 7.57
C SER A 248 4.29 -29.13 7.87
N LYS A 249 4.34 -28.76 9.15
CA LYS A 249 4.21 -27.35 9.59
C LYS A 249 5.20 -26.44 8.86
N ALA A 250 6.44 -26.87 8.72
CA ALA A 250 7.50 -26.09 8.08
C ALA A 250 7.17 -25.84 6.60
N ALA A 251 6.72 -26.87 5.87
CA ALA A 251 6.32 -26.75 4.47
C ALA A 251 5.13 -25.80 4.30
N PHE A 252 4.10 -25.90 5.15
CA PHE A 252 2.97 -24.97 5.12
C PHE A 252 3.41 -23.51 5.35
N LEU A 253 4.22 -23.27 6.39
CA LEU A 253 4.68 -21.93 6.72
C LEU A 253 5.61 -21.35 5.64
N GLN A 254 6.45 -22.19 5.03
CA GLN A 254 7.30 -21.80 3.91
C GLN A 254 6.45 -21.41 2.70
N ASN A 255 5.51 -22.25 2.27
CA ASN A 255 4.61 -21.96 1.16
C ASN A 255 3.83 -20.67 1.40
N LEU A 256 3.35 -20.45 2.63
CA LEU A 256 2.64 -19.23 2.99
C LEU A 256 3.55 -17.98 2.88
N CYS A 257 4.82 -18.09 3.26
CA CYS A 257 5.78 -16.99 3.10
C CYS A 257 6.09 -16.74 1.62
N GLU A 258 6.25 -17.79 0.81
CA GLU A 258 6.52 -17.70 -0.62
C GLU A 258 5.33 -17.06 -1.37
N GLU A 259 4.11 -17.54 -1.15
CA GLU A 259 2.89 -16.99 -1.77
C GLU A 259 2.67 -15.51 -1.46
N LEU A 260 3.07 -15.06 -0.26
CA LEU A 260 2.91 -13.67 0.18
C LEU A 260 4.15 -12.82 -0.08
N HIS A 261 5.25 -13.42 -0.57
CA HIS A 261 6.58 -12.80 -0.61
C HIS A 261 6.97 -12.15 0.74
N PHE A 262 6.70 -12.86 1.83
CA PHE A 262 6.89 -12.39 3.20
C PHE A 262 8.22 -12.89 3.79
N ASP A 263 8.86 -12.05 4.59
CA ASP A 263 10.14 -12.38 5.22
C ASP A 263 9.96 -13.47 6.30
N PRO A 264 10.64 -14.63 6.18
CA PRO A 264 10.59 -15.70 7.18
C PRO A 264 11.00 -15.25 8.60
N GLN A 265 11.90 -14.27 8.72
CA GLN A 265 12.30 -13.74 10.03
C GLN A 265 11.14 -12.97 10.68
N LYS A 266 10.44 -12.14 9.90
CA LYS A 266 9.23 -11.45 10.37
C LYS A 266 8.07 -12.40 10.65
N ALA A 267 7.96 -13.51 9.92
CA ALA A 267 7.00 -14.56 10.23
C ALA A 267 7.27 -15.16 11.62
N THR A 268 8.54 -15.43 11.93
CA THR A 268 8.95 -15.95 13.25
C THR A 268 8.62 -14.96 14.37
N GLU A 269 8.86 -13.67 14.17
CA GLU A 269 8.45 -12.61 15.11
C GLU A 269 6.91 -12.61 15.33
N ILE A 270 6.11 -12.86 14.29
CA ILE A 270 4.64 -12.95 14.41
C ILE A 270 4.21 -14.21 15.18
N HIS A 271 4.92 -15.33 15.01
CA HIS A 271 4.60 -16.60 15.66
C HIS A 271 4.84 -16.55 17.17
N GLU A 272 6.02 -16.08 17.56
CA GLU A 272 6.60 -16.27 18.90
C GLU A 272 7.06 -14.97 19.57
N GLY A 273 6.92 -13.82 18.92
CA GLY A 273 7.37 -12.52 19.45
C GLY A 273 6.69 -12.11 20.74
N THR A 274 7.30 -11.15 21.45
CA THR A 274 6.77 -10.66 22.73
C THR A 274 5.48 -9.85 22.56
N ASP A 275 5.32 -9.19 21.42
CA ASP A 275 4.22 -8.28 21.14
C ASP A 275 3.12 -8.99 20.32
N ALA A 276 2.08 -9.45 21.02
CA ALA A 276 0.93 -10.14 20.45
C ALA A 276 1.29 -11.37 19.58
N PRO A 277 1.85 -12.43 20.19
CA PRO A 277 2.23 -13.65 19.48
C PRO A 277 1.00 -14.40 18.98
N LEU A 278 1.03 -14.79 17.71
CA LEU A 278 -0.12 -15.39 17.03
C LEU A 278 -0.41 -16.82 17.51
N PHE A 279 0.62 -17.64 17.77
CA PHE A 279 0.39 -19.04 18.18
C PHE A 279 -0.30 -19.14 19.55
N PRO A 280 0.16 -18.45 20.61
CA PRO A 280 -0.56 -18.37 21.87
C PRO A 280 -1.97 -17.80 21.72
N GLU A 281 -2.17 -16.80 20.84
CA GLU A 281 -3.49 -16.21 20.59
C GLU A 281 -4.47 -17.23 19.98
N ILE A 282 -4.04 -17.97 18.95
CA ILE A 282 -4.86 -19.02 18.31
C ILE A 282 -5.23 -20.10 19.34
N TYR A 283 -4.28 -20.54 20.15
CA TYR A 283 -4.54 -21.52 21.21
C TYR A 283 -5.53 -20.99 22.24
N ARG A 284 -5.35 -19.74 22.68
CA ARG A 284 -6.23 -19.08 23.66
C ARG A 284 -7.66 -18.99 23.14
N GLN A 285 -7.84 -18.62 21.87
CA GLN A 285 -9.17 -18.58 21.22
C GLN A 285 -9.81 -19.97 21.18
N LYS A 286 -9.07 -21.02 20.83
CA LYS A 286 -9.60 -22.39 20.84
C LYS A 286 -9.98 -22.85 22.25
N LEU A 287 -9.17 -22.53 23.26
CA LEU A 287 -9.48 -22.82 24.66
C LEU A 287 -10.76 -22.12 25.10
N GLN A 288 -10.96 -20.86 24.74
CA GLN A 288 -12.21 -20.13 25.04
C GLN A 288 -13.43 -20.77 24.38
N GLN A 289 -13.29 -21.27 23.15
CA GLN A 289 -14.37 -21.98 22.45
C GLN A 289 -14.72 -23.30 23.16
N CYS A 290 -13.72 -24.10 23.52
CA CYS A 290 -13.93 -25.35 24.24
C CYS A 290 -14.50 -25.13 25.65
N ALA A 291 -14.10 -24.05 26.33
CA ALA A 291 -14.56 -23.72 27.68
C ALA A 291 -15.86 -22.89 27.72
N ALA A 292 -16.50 -22.64 26.57
CA ALA A 292 -17.68 -21.78 26.48
C ALA A 292 -18.85 -22.32 27.31
N ASP A 293 -19.01 -23.64 27.36
CA ASP A 293 -20.06 -24.33 28.12
C ASP A 293 -19.67 -24.59 29.59
N GLY A 294 -18.52 -24.05 30.03
CA GLY A 294 -18.02 -24.19 31.40
C GLY A 294 -17.41 -25.56 31.73
N VAL A 295 -17.41 -26.51 30.81
CA VAL A 295 -16.82 -27.86 30.96
C VAL A 295 -15.94 -28.16 29.76
N LEU A 296 -14.76 -28.76 30.00
CA LEU A 296 -13.89 -29.25 28.93
C LEU A 296 -14.10 -30.76 28.77
N SER A 297 -14.50 -31.21 27.58
CA SER A 297 -14.60 -32.64 27.28
C SER A 297 -13.23 -33.30 27.08
N ASP A 298 -13.16 -34.63 27.16
CA ASP A 298 -11.93 -35.38 26.85
C ASP A 298 -11.50 -35.14 25.39
N GLU A 299 -12.45 -34.97 24.48
CA GLU A 299 -12.22 -34.60 23.08
C GLU A 299 -11.60 -33.21 22.95
N ASP A 300 -12.07 -32.22 23.71
CA ASP A 300 -11.51 -30.86 23.74
C ASP A 300 -10.08 -30.86 24.26
N VAL A 301 -9.80 -31.62 25.32
CA VAL A 301 -8.44 -31.74 25.89
C VAL A 301 -7.49 -32.38 24.88
N LYS A 302 -7.93 -33.42 24.14
CA LYS A 302 -7.14 -34.02 23.05
C LYS A 302 -6.90 -33.02 21.92
N ALA A 303 -7.93 -32.28 21.50
CA ALA A 303 -7.82 -31.28 20.44
C ALA A 303 -6.85 -30.13 20.82
N LEU A 304 -6.96 -29.61 22.05
CA LEU A 304 -6.05 -28.59 22.58
C LEU A 304 -4.62 -29.10 22.71
N THR A 305 -4.44 -30.35 23.13
CA THR A 305 -3.11 -30.98 23.22
C THR A 305 -2.48 -31.12 21.83
N ARG A 306 -3.25 -31.57 20.84
CA ARG A 306 -2.80 -31.67 19.45
C ARG A 306 -2.41 -30.29 18.89
N LEU A 307 -3.25 -29.29 19.11
CA LEU A 307 -3.01 -27.90 18.68
C LEU A 307 -1.72 -27.34 19.29
N ARG A 308 -1.51 -27.56 20.60
CA ARG A 308 -0.29 -27.13 21.30
C ARG A 308 0.97 -27.74 20.68
N VAL A 309 0.97 -29.05 20.45
CA VAL A 309 2.12 -29.76 19.87
C VAL A 309 2.41 -29.25 18.47
N MET A 310 1.37 -29.12 17.64
CA MET A 310 1.49 -28.59 16.27
C MET A 310 2.06 -27.16 16.24
N LEU A 311 1.56 -26.27 17.10
CA LEU A 311 2.03 -24.89 17.15
C LEU A 311 3.34 -24.71 17.92
N CYS A 312 3.83 -25.75 18.60
CA CYS A 312 5.05 -25.75 19.41
C CYS A 312 5.01 -24.76 20.58
N ILE A 313 3.84 -24.61 21.23
CA ILE A 313 3.66 -23.61 22.29
C ILE A 313 4.26 -24.11 23.62
N PRO A 314 5.10 -23.30 24.31
CA PRO A 314 5.69 -23.67 25.59
C PRO A 314 4.65 -23.91 26.69
N GLN A 315 4.93 -24.85 27.61
CA GLN A 315 4.01 -25.22 28.70
C GLN A 315 3.61 -24.03 29.58
N HIS A 316 4.55 -23.14 29.93
CA HIS A 316 4.27 -22.02 30.81
C HIS A 316 3.22 -21.04 30.22
N THR A 317 3.22 -20.87 28.90
CA THR A 317 2.23 -20.04 28.18
C THR A 317 0.84 -20.67 28.23
N ILE A 318 0.78 -22.00 28.12
CA ILE A 318 -0.45 -22.78 28.21
C ILE A 318 -1.02 -22.70 29.63
N ASP A 319 -0.18 -22.91 30.64
CA ASP A 319 -0.56 -22.84 32.05
C ASP A 319 -1.13 -21.46 32.41
N ALA A 320 -0.51 -20.39 31.91
CA ALA A 320 -0.99 -19.03 32.10
C ALA A 320 -2.36 -18.81 31.43
N ALA A 321 -2.55 -19.27 30.20
CA ALA A 321 -3.83 -19.15 29.49
C ALA A 321 -4.97 -19.92 30.17
N HIS A 322 -4.68 -21.14 30.62
CA HIS A 322 -5.60 -21.99 31.39
C HIS A 322 -5.94 -21.35 32.75
N SER A 323 -4.94 -20.85 33.48
CA SER A 323 -5.15 -20.16 34.76
C SER A 323 -6.04 -18.92 34.61
N ASP A 324 -5.89 -18.17 33.53
CA ASP A 324 -6.66 -16.95 33.27
C ASP A 324 -8.11 -17.27 32.83
N ILE A 325 -8.28 -18.11 31.81
CA ILE A 325 -9.60 -18.42 31.24
C ILE A 325 -10.40 -19.32 32.18
N CYS A 326 -9.87 -20.48 32.56
CA CYS A 326 -10.59 -21.41 33.43
C CYS A 326 -10.69 -20.88 34.86
N GLY A 327 -9.69 -20.12 35.34
CA GLY A 327 -9.74 -19.46 36.64
C GLY A 327 -10.84 -18.41 36.73
N SER A 328 -10.98 -17.55 35.72
CA SER A 328 -12.06 -16.55 35.69
C SER A 328 -13.46 -17.15 35.53
N LEU A 329 -13.60 -18.29 34.83
CA LEU A 329 -14.84 -19.06 34.79
C LEU A 329 -15.18 -19.64 36.17
N PHE A 330 -14.19 -20.21 36.86
CA PHE A 330 -14.35 -20.73 38.21
C PHE A 330 -14.79 -19.64 39.20
N GLU A 331 -14.15 -18.47 39.19
CA GLU A 331 -14.51 -17.34 40.06
C GLU A 331 -15.96 -16.86 39.85
N LYS A 332 -16.50 -16.97 38.63
CA LYS A 332 -17.89 -16.61 38.34
C LYS A 332 -18.90 -17.63 38.87
N VAL A 333 -18.54 -18.90 38.92
CA VAL A 333 -19.42 -19.99 39.42
C VAL A 333 -19.34 -20.13 40.94
N HIS A 334 -18.16 -19.85 41.52
CA HIS A 334 -17.86 -19.98 42.95
C HIS A 334 -18.83 -19.25 43.93
N PRO A 335 -19.29 -18.01 43.71
CA PRO A 335 -20.22 -17.35 44.63
C PRO A 335 -21.60 -18.03 44.66
N ASN A 336 -22.06 -18.61 43.55
CA ASN A 336 -23.34 -19.34 43.51
C ASN A 336 -23.24 -20.67 44.26
N CYS A 337 -22.09 -21.36 44.20
CA CYS A 337 -21.87 -22.61 44.94
C CYS A 337 -21.77 -22.42 46.46
N ILE A 338 -21.25 -21.28 46.94
CA ILE A 338 -21.14 -21.00 48.38
C ILE A 338 -22.51 -20.74 49.01
N VAL A 339 -23.44 -20.13 48.28
CA VAL A 339 -24.80 -19.85 48.77
C VAL A 339 -25.63 -21.13 48.92
N ASP A 340 -25.41 -22.13 48.05
CA ASP A 340 -26.09 -23.45 48.13
C ASP A 340 -25.43 -24.44 49.11
N CYS A 341 -24.21 -24.17 49.59
CA CYS A 341 -23.44 -25.10 50.44
C CYS A 341 -23.74 -24.98 51.94
N GLY A 342 -25.03 -25.03 52.31
CA GLY A 342 -25.46 -25.23 53.70
C GLY A 342 -25.27 -26.66 54.22
N ASP A 343 -25.07 -27.65 53.33
CA ASP A 343 -25.03 -29.08 53.69
C ASP A 343 -23.85 -29.84 53.08
N ARG A 344 -23.36 -30.87 53.80
CA ARG A 344 -22.18 -31.71 53.43
C ARG A 344 -22.25 -32.37 52.06
N GLN A 345 -23.43 -32.44 51.43
CA GLN A 345 -23.62 -32.95 50.06
C GLN A 345 -23.21 -31.91 48.99
N GLY A 346 -23.32 -30.61 49.26
CA GLY A 346 -22.89 -29.55 48.34
C GLY A 346 -21.37 -29.55 48.11
N LEU A 347 -20.58 -29.90 49.13
CA LEU A 347 -19.13 -30.06 49.02
C LEU A 347 -18.70 -31.18 48.05
N ARG A 348 -19.51 -32.24 47.89
CA ARG A 348 -19.25 -33.30 46.91
C ARG A 348 -19.55 -32.81 45.49
N SER A 349 -20.66 -32.09 45.29
CA SER A 349 -21.03 -31.47 44.01
C SER A 349 -19.92 -30.53 43.54
N VAL A 350 -19.49 -29.62 44.41
CA VAL A 350 -18.40 -28.67 44.14
C VAL A 350 -17.09 -29.40 43.81
N TYR A 351 -16.82 -30.56 44.42
CA TYR A 351 -15.64 -31.37 44.11
C TYR A 351 -15.74 -32.06 42.74
N THR A 352 -16.92 -32.54 42.35
CA THR A 352 -17.18 -33.06 40.99
C THR A 352 -17.12 -31.95 39.94
N ASP A 353 -17.64 -30.76 40.23
CA ASP A 353 -17.55 -29.59 39.35
C ASP A 353 -16.11 -29.10 39.22
N LEU A 354 -15.33 -29.11 40.31
CA LEU A 354 -13.87 -28.88 40.32
C LEU A 354 -13.11 -29.90 39.49
N MET A 355 -13.47 -31.18 39.59
CA MET A 355 -12.85 -32.26 38.82
C MET A 355 -13.23 -32.19 37.33
N GLY A 356 -14.41 -31.66 36.98
CA GLY A 356 -14.88 -31.44 35.61
C GLY A 356 -14.28 -30.20 34.93
N LEU A 357 -13.93 -29.15 35.67
CA LEU A 357 -13.41 -27.90 35.10
C LEU A 357 -11.92 -27.93 34.73
N CYS A 358 -11.15 -28.85 35.31
CA CYS A 358 -9.78 -29.22 34.90
C CYS A 358 -9.17 -30.05 36.03
N GLY A 359 -9.10 -31.38 35.90
CA GLY A 359 -8.41 -32.23 36.88
C GLY A 359 -6.94 -31.80 37.16
N VAL A 360 -6.32 -31.11 36.19
CA VAL A 360 -4.94 -30.56 36.30
C VAL A 360 -4.88 -29.23 37.06
N ILE A 361 -5.91 -28.37 36.94
CA ILE A 361 -5.98 -27.08 37.63
C ILE A 361 -6.55 -27.27 39.04
N ALA A 362 -7.51 -28.19 39.24
CA ALA A 362 -8.04 -28.53 40.56
C ALA A 362 -6.93 -29.00 41.51
N ALA A 363 -6.00 -29.85 41.04
CA ALA A 363 -4.86 -30.30 41.85
C ALA A 363 -3.92 -29.15 42.27
N ARG A 364 -3.70 -28.14 41.41
CA ARG A 364 -2.86 -26.97 41.70
C ARG A 364 -3.58 -25.89 42.51
N LEU A 365 -4.86 -25.61 42.25
CA LEU A 365 -5.68 -24.68 43.03
C LEU A 365 -5.91 -25.17 44.46
N VAL A 366 -6.16 -26.48 44.64
CA VAL A 366 -6.27 -27.10 45.98
C VAL A 366 -4.96 -26.96 46.77
N SER A 367 -3.79 -26.96 46.10
CA SER A 367 -2.50 -26.76 46.76
C SER A 367 -2.21 -25.32 47.22
N SER A 368 -2.89 -24.33 46.60
CA SER A 368 -2.69 -22.89 46.82
C SER A 368 -3.73 -22.25 47.76
N ILE A 369 -4.77 -22.98 48.18
CA ILE A 369 -5.79 -22.50 49.13
C ILE A 369 -5.42 -22.97 50.56
N PRO A 370 -4.94 -22.08 51.47
CA PRO A 370 -4.54 -22.47 52.83
C PRO A 370 -5.70 -23.06 53.64
N LYS A 371 -6.96 -22.68 53.31
CA LYS A 371 -8.17 -23.10 54.00
C LYS A 371 -8.60 -24.55 53.72
N LEU A 372 -8.05 -25.21 52.69
CA LEU A 372 -8.32 -26.63 52.40
C LEU A 372 -7.28 -27.57 53.01
N LYS A 373 -6.04 -27.09 53.26
CA LYS A 373 -5.01 -27.85 53.99
C LYS A 373 -5.40 -28.12 55.45
N SER A 374 -6.10 -27.19 56.11
CA SER A 374 -6.50 -27.39 57.52
C SER A 374 -7.61 -28.43 57.72
N LYS A 375 -8.36 -28.81 56.66
CA LYS A 375 -9.42 -29.83 56.73
C LYS A 375 -9.01 -31.20 56.19
N THR A 376 -7.89 -31.30 55.48
CA THR A 376 -7.35 -32.59 55.01
C THR A 376 -6.43 -33.26 56.02
N SER A 377 -5.82 -32.52 56.95
CA SER A 377 -5.09 -33.10 58.09
C SER A 377 -5.97 -33.77 59.16
N SER A 378 -7.31 -33.69 59.06
CA SER A 378 -8.22 -34.41 59.97
C SER A 378 -8.80 -35.69 59.35
N LEU A 379 -8.24 -36.17 58.24
CA LEU A 379 -8.60 -37.41 57.57
C LEU A 379 -7.33 -38.22 57.27
N VAL A 380 -6.66 -38.65 58.34
CA VAL A 380 -5.87 -39.90 58.40
C VAL A 380 -6.40 -40.69 59.58
#